data_AF-A0A4U7D4Y9-F1
#
_entry.id   AF-A0A4U7D4Y9-F1
#
_cell.length_a   1.000
_cell.length_b   1.000
_cell.length_c   1.000
_cell.angle_alpha   90.00
_cell.angle_beta   90.00
_cell.angle_gamma   90.00
#
_symmetry.space_group_name_H-M   'P 1'
#
loop_
_entity.id
_entity.type
_entity.pdbx_description
1 polymer ?
#
loop_
_entity_poly.entity_id
_entity_poly.type
_entity_poly.pdbx_seq_one_letter_code
_entity_poly.pdbx_strand_id
1 'polypeptide(L)'
;MSMIRIALVRRALRSQRHELVFGYTSGLDLVGHVAYAQPGLQMRAYEEMNEFVGELREDLGEEDELVLISDHGLQEGEHTHEAAMSATDVRLINDVGSVL
;
A
#
# COMPACT_ATOMS: atom_id res chain seq x y z
N MET A 1 -0.01 4.50 13.66
CA MET A 1 -1.15 3.60 13.36
C MET A 1 -0.83 2.61 12.23
N SER A 2 -0.14 3.05 11.16
CA SER A 2 0.24 2.20 10.01
C SER A 2 0.90 0.88 10.40
N MET A 3 1.93 0.92 11.27
CA MET A 3 2.62 -0.29 11.75
C MET A 3 1.68 -1.34 12.36
N ILE A 4 0.73 -0.91 13.20
CA ILE A 4 -0.22 -1.83 13.84
C ILE A 4 -1.10 -2.50 12.79
N ARG A 5 -1.58 -1.74 11.80
CA ARG A 5 -2.45 -2.29 10.74
C ARG A 5 -1.68 -3.27 9.85
N ILE A 6 -0.44 -2.97 9.50
CA ILE A 6 0.42 -3.87 8.73
C ILE A 6 0.70 -5.17 9.51
N ALA A 7 1.01 -5.07 10.80
CA ALA A 7 1.20 -6.25 11.65
C ALA A 7 -0.03 -7.15 11.71
N LEU A 8 -1.25 -6.57 11.70
CA LEU A 8 -2.50 -7.32 11.64
C LEU A 8 -2.68 -8.02 10.29
N VAL A 9 -2.36 -7.36 9.17
CA VAL A 9 -2.39 -7.95 7.82
C VAL A 9 -1.42 -9.12 7.74
N ARG A 10 -0.16 -8.95 8.16
CA ARG A 10 0.84 -10.01 8.18
C ARG A 10 0.40 -11.20 9.02
N ARG A 11 -0.18 -10.95 10.20
CA ARG A 11 -0.75 -12.01 11.04
C ARG A 11 -1.87 -12.77 10.33
N ALA A 12 -2.75 -12.08 9.62
CA ALA A 12 -3.84 -12.70 8.87
C ALA A 12 -3.29 -13.55 7.71
N LEU A 13 -2.35 -13.02 6.93
CA LEU A 13 -1.66 -13.72 5.83
C LEU A 13 -0.98 -15.00 6.32
N ARG A 14 -0.12 -14.88 7.35
CA ARG A 14 0.60 -16.03 7.94
C ARG A 14 -0.31 -17.07 8.58
N SER A 15 -1.54 -16.73 8.90
CA SER A 15 -2.49 -17.68 9.48
C SER A 15 -3.01 -18.70 8.47
N GLN A 16 -2.99 -18.37 7.16
CA GLN A 16 -3.48 -19.22 6.08
C GLN A 16 -4.93 -19.70 6.30
N ARG A 17 -5.75 -18.87 6.96
CA ARG A 17 -7.18 -19.14 7.22
C ARG A 17 -8.14 -18.29 6.40
N HIS A 18 -7.61 -17.45 5.52
CA HIS A 18 -8.37 -16.50 4.73
C HIS A 18 -7.91 -16.62 3.29
N GLU A 19 -8.85 -16.68 2.37
CA GLU A 19 -8.58 -16.63 0.92
C GLU A 19 -8.27 -15.20 0.45
N LEU A 20 -8.70 -14.20 1.23
CA LEU A 20 -8.52 -12.78 0.92
C LEU A 20 -8.29 -11.97 2.19
N VAL A 21 -7.28 -11.10 2.17
CA VAL A 21 -6.93 -10.21 3.28
C VAL A 21 -6.84 -8.77 2.77
N PHE A 22 -7.68 -7.89 3.31
CA PHE A 22 -7.61 -6.46 3.04
C PHE A 22 -6.83 -5.71 4.13
N GLY A 23 -5.83 -4.95 3.70
CA GLY A 23 -5.09 -4.01 4.53
C GLY A 23 -5.35 -2.57 4.08
N TYR A 24 -5.54 -1.65 5.02
CA TYR A 24 -5.68 -0.23 4.72
C TYR A 24 -4.87 0.63 5.68
N THR A 25 -4.15 1.60 5.14
CA THR A 25 -3.41 2.60 5.91
C THR A 25 -3.50 3.97 5.26
N SER A 26 -3.80 4.99 6.05
CA SER A 26 -3.76 6.41 5.64
C SER A 26 -2.42 7.08 5.98
N GLY A 27 -1.39 6.29 6.29
CA GLY A 27 -0.12 6.80 6.83
C GLY A 27 0.62 7.73 5.87
N LEU A 28 0.71 7.33 4.59
CA LEU A 28 1.38 8.15 3.57
C LEU A 28 0.57 9.39 3.22
N ASP A 29 -0.77 9.28 3.18
CA ASP A 29 -1.67 10.42 2.97
C ASP A 29 -1.48 11.49 4.04
N LEU A 30 -1.51 11.10 5.32
CA LEU A 30 -1.26 12.02 6.43
C LEU A 30 0.09 12.72 6.31
N VAL A 31 1.17 11.96 6.03
CA VAL A 31 2.51 12.53 5.86
C VAL A 31 2.55 13.47 4.67
N GLY A 32 1.90 13.11 3.56
CA GLY A 32 1.75 13.95 2.38
C GLY A 32 1.15 15.31 2.72
N HIS A 33 0.05 15.36 3.49
CA HIS A 33 -0.56 16.61 3.93
C HIS A 33 0.31 17.43 4.89
N VAL A 34 0.88 16.81 5.93
CA VAL A 34 1.58 17.58 6.98
C VAL A 34 3.01 17.95 6.62
N ALA A 35 3.64 17.18 5.72
CA ALA A 35 5.05 17.31 5.35
C ALA A 35 5.24 17.63 3.87
N TYR A 36 4.22 18.17 3.18
CA TYR A 36 4.29 18.50 1.76
C TYR A 36 5.49 19.39 1.40
N ALA A 37 5.85 20.32 2.29
CA ALA A 37 7.00 21.22 2.16
C ALA A 37 8.35 20.60 2.57
N GLN A 38 8.38 19.32 2.95
CA GLN A 38 9.56 18.58 3.38
C GLN A 38 9.73 17.29 2.56
N PRO A 39 10.19 17.36 1.30
CA PRO A 39 10.28 16.20 0.40
C PRO A 39 11.11 15.04 0.98
N GLY A 40 12.18 15.35 1.74
CA GLY A 40 12.99 14.34 2.40
C GLY A 40 12.26 13.57 3.50
N LEU A 41 11.26 14.17 4.17
CA LEU A 41 10.44 13.46 5.16
C LEU A 41 9.40 12.57 4.47
N GLN A 42 8.79 13.04 3.38
CA GLN A 42 7.90 12.22 2.56
C GLN A 42 8.63 11.00 1.99
N MET A 43 9.83 11.20 1.42
CA MET A 43 10.61 10.09 0.85
C MET A 43 10.93 9.02 1.90
N ARG A 44 11.36 9.40 3.10
CA ARG A 44 11.59 8.43 4.18
C ARG A 44 10.33 7.66 4.57
N ALA A 45 9.16 8.31 4.55
CA ALA A 45 7.90 7.61 4.80
C ALA A 45 7.55 6.61 3.69
N TYR A 46 7.84 6.95 2.42
CA TYR A 46 7.72 6.02 1.30
C TYR A 46 8.69 4.84 1.42
N GLU A 47 9.95 5.11 1.79
CA GLU A 47 10.97 4.07 2.02
C GLU A 47 10.54 3.10 3.12
N GLU A 48 10.07 3.61 4.26
CA GLU A 48 9.52 2.79 5.35
C GLU A 48 8.33 1.94 4.89
N MET A 49 7.40 2.52 4.11
CA MET A 49 6.28 1.75 3.56
C MET A 49 6.75 0.67 2.59
N ASN A 50 7.77 0.97 1.78
CA ASN A 50 8.36 0.03 0.85
C ASN A 50 9.05 -1.14 1.56
N GLU A 51 9.73 -0.89 2.68
CA GLU A 51 10.29 -1.94 3.54
C GLU A 51 9.17 -2.87 4.05
N PHE A 52 8.06 -2.32 4.54
CA PHE A 52 6.91 -3.13 4.97
C PHE A 52 6.24 -3.93 3.85
N VAL A 53 6.15 -3.36 2.64
CA VAL A 53 5.70 -4.10 1.46
C VAL A 53 6.65 -5.25 1.15
N GLY A 54 7.96 -5.04 1.30
CA GLY A 54 8.97 -6.10 1.20
C GLY A 54 8.71 -7.23 2.18
N GLU A 55 8.49 -6.90 3.45
CA GLU A 55 8.17 -7.90 4.48
C GLU A 55 6.87 -8.66 4.22
N LEU A 56 5.86 -8.00 3.65
CA LEU A 56 4.61 -8.65 3.23
C LEU A 56 4.87 -9.61 2.07
N ARG A 57 5.68 -9.20 1.10
CA ARG A 57 6.05 -10.03 -0.05
C ARG A 57 6.81 -11.28 0.36
N GLU A 58 7.68 -11.20 1.36
CA GLU A 58 8.38 -12.35 1.93
C GLU A 58 7.46 -13.36 2.63
N ASP A 59 6.28 -12.92 3.08
CA ASP A 59 5.29 -13.77 3.73
C ASP A 59 4.32 -14.46 2.74
N LEU A 60 4.37 -14.11 1.44
CA LEU A 60 3.51 -14.70 0.41
C LEU A 60 3.95 -16.13 0.06
N GLY A 61 2.98 -17.03 -0.10
CA GLY A 61 3.18 -18.33 -0.74
C GLY A 61 3.35 -18.22 -2.27
N GLU A 62 3.71 -19.33 -2.92
CA GLU A 62 3.94 -19.37 -4.38
C GLU A 62 2.71 -18.98 -5.21
N GLU A 63 1.52 -19.24 -4.69
CA GLU A 63 0.23 -18.98 -5.34
C GLU A 63 -0.47 -17.72 -4.79
N ASP A 64 0.14 -17.03 -3.82
CA ASP A 64 -0.46 -15.82 -3.24
C ASP A 64 -0.17 -14.61 -4.12
N GLU A 65 -1.17 -13.77 -4.33
CA GLU A 65 -1.06 -12.52 -5.08
C GLU A 65 -1.18 -11.31 -4.15
N LEU A 66 -0.34 -10.30 -4.35
CA LEU A 66 -0.39 -9.02 -3.64
C LEU A 66 -0.77 -7.91 -4.61
N VAL A 67 -1.78 -7.14 -4.22
CA VAL A 67 -2.22 -5.93 -4.92
C VAL A 67 -2.12 -4.74 -3.97
N LEU A 68 -1.49 -3.66 -4.41
CA LEU A 68 -1.43 -2.38 -3.73
C LEU A 68 -2.23 -1.36 -4.54
N ILE A 69 -3.14 -0.66 -3.87
CA ILE A 69 -4.01 0.34 -4.50
C ILE A 69 -4.02 1.61 -3.65
N SER A 70 -3.95 2.75 -4.32
CA SER A 70 -4.21 4.08 -3.77
C SER A 70 -5.40 4.67 -4.51
N ASP A 71 -6.32 5.29 -3.78
CA ASP A 71 -7.51 5.96 -4.31
C ASP A 71 -7.19 7.33 -4.95
N HIS A 72 -6.12 7.98 -4.52
CA HIS A 72 -5.66 9.24 -5.08
C HIS A 72 -4.15 9.43 -4.92
N GLY A 73 -3.65 10.53 -5.48
CA GLY A 73 -2.30 11.04 -5.34
C GLY A 73 -2.29 12.29 -4.49
N LEU A 74 -1.12 12.89 -4.33
CA LEU A 74 -0.97 14.10 -3.52
C LEU A 74 0.07 15.03 -4.13
N GLN A 75 -0.28 16.30 -4.30
CA GLN A 75 0.59 17.33 -4.85
C GLN A 75 0.42 18.62 -4.04
N GLU A 76 1.54 19.20 -3.60
CA GLU A 76 1.54 20.43 -2.77
C GLU A 76 0.67 20.34 -1.51
N GLY A 77 0.46 19.13 -0.97
CA GLY A 77 -0.37 18.93 0.22
C GLY A 77 -1.86 18.72 -0.08
N GLU A 78 -2.26 18.68 -1.35
CA GLU A 78 -3.65 18.54 -1.78
C GLU A 78 -3.85 17.23 -2.56
N HIS A 79 -5.05 16.66 -2.48
CA HIS A 79 -5.40 15.45 -3.23
C HIS A 79 -5.45 15.73 -4.73
N THR A 80 -4.93 14.79 -5.51
CA THR A 80 -5.12 14.76 -6.97
C THR A 80 -6.19 13.74 -7.35
N HIS A 81 -6.57 13.68 -8.63
CA HIS A 81 -7.45 12.63 -9.14
C HIS A 81 -6.70 11.38 -9.63
N GLU A 82 -5.40 11.31 -9.34
CA GLU A 82 -4.53 10.25 -9.85
C GLU A 82 -4.47 9.08 -8.87
N ALA A 83 -5.14 7.98 -9.18
CA ALA A 83 -5.02 6.75 -8.42
C ALA A 83 -3.74 5.98 -8.81
N ALA A 84 -3.29 5.08 -7.95
CA ALA A 84 -2.15 4.20 -8.23
C ALA A 84 -2.52 2.75 -7.96
N MET A 85 -2.04 1.85 -8.82
CA MET A 85 -2.19 0.40 -8.62
C MET A 85 -0.89 -0.33 -9.00
N SER A 86 -0.50 -1.29 -8.19
CA SER A 86 0.57 -2.23 -8.50
C SER A 86 0.20 -3.63 -8.00
N ALA A 87 0.74 -4.66 -8.64
CA ALA A 87 0.45 -6.04 -8.28
C ALA A 87 1.65 -6.95 -8.57
N THR A 88 1.69 -8.11 -7.90
CA THR A 88 2.68 -9.17 -8.19
C THR A 88 2.43 -9.82 -9.56
N ASP A 89 1.18 -9.87 -10.01
CA ASP A 89 0.79 -10.32 -11.34
C ASP A 89 0.21 -9.17 -12.17
N VAL A 90 0.80 -8.91 -13.34
CA VAL A 90 0.36 -7.86 -14.27
C VAL A 90 -1.04 -8.11 -14.84
N ARG A 91 -1.49 -9.38 -14.90
CA ARG A 91 -2.83 -9.74 -15.38
C ARG A 91 -3.92 -9.08 -14.53
N LEU A 92 -3.71 -8.99 -13.21
CA LEU A 92 -4.62 -8.31 -12.29
C LEU A 92 -4.78 -6.83 -12.61
N ILE A 93 -3.72 -6.17 -13.07
CA ILE A 93 -3.76 -4.76 -13.46
C ILE A 93 -4.53 -4.61 -14.79
N ASN A 94 -4.28 -5.51 -15.75
CA ASN A 94 -4.90 -5.44 -17.08
C ASN A 94 -6.40 -5.72 -17.07
N ASP A 95 -6.89 -6.51 -16.12
CA ASP A 95 -8.30 -6.88 -16.01
C ASP A 95 -9.13 -5.84 -15.22
N VAL A 96 -8.48 -4.83 -14.63
CA VAL A 96 -9.15 -3.76 -13.88
C VAL A 96 -9.71 -2.72 -14.85
N GLY A 97 -11.05 -2.61 -14.89
CA GLY A 97 -11.74 -1.63 -15.72
C GLY A 97 -11.73 -0.20 -15.14
N SER A 98 -11.65 -0.06 -13.82
CA SER A 98 -11.65 1.23 -13.10
C SER A 98 -11.13 1.06 -11.67
N VAL A 99 -10.46 2.09 -11.15
CA VAL A 99 -10.13 2.25 -9.71
C VAL A 99 -10.94 3.38 -9.06
N LEU A 100 -11.96 3.87 -9.78
CA LEU A 100 -12.94 4.90 -9.40
C LEU A 100 -14.29 4.26 -9.06
#